data_AF-A0A832NN34-F1
#
_entry.id   AF-A0A832NN34-F1
#
_cell.length_a   1.000
_cell.length_b   1.000
_cell.length_c   1.000
_cell.angle_alpha   90.00
_cell.angle_beta   90.00
_cell.angle_gamma   90.00
#
_symmetry.space_group_name_H-M   'P 1'
#
loop_
_entity.id
_entity.type
_entity.pdbx_description
1 polymer ?
#
loop_
_entity_poly.entity_id
_entity_poly.type
_entity_poly.pdbx_seq_one_letter_code
_entity_poly.pdbx_strand_id
1 'polypeptide(L)'
;MRDTFGTGQALELAQTCPTLLSLARHGEFQILYAELDGDRLDYTRQRILATKLLETFPDALFVFARKDTLDRPEGAEMHIVNVKGDSGSRRVFRRFKLGPGERYRTASERLALLDISNTPELGLLDLRHRLDAAFDVEAVTKQFYQELANWYFWALEHVRFPKDAPKQDGKDHVSLIRLITRLIFCWFVKQKGLIPADLFDQDRLAKLLKHGAHLATSNETTYYKAILQNLFFATLNQEMDQRQFRKRSKDPHGRDSHRGITNLYRYEDHFADPRAFLDLMRGIPFLNGGLFECLDKVYRAEENLPDVRIDGFSDHPKNPLKVPDFLFFGEERLVDLSAAYGEKRYRQATVRGLIHTFARYNFTITEATPLDQEVALDPELSGKVFENLLAAYNPETATTA
;
A
#
# COMPACT_ATOMS: atom_id res chain seq x y z
N MET A 1 -29.06 -28.22 -2.32
CA MET A 1 -29.80 -27.22 -3.14
C MET A 1 -30.11 -27.87 -4.47
N ARG A 2 -31.28 -27.59 -5.07
CA ARG A 2 -31.66 -28.13 -6.39
C ARG A 2 -30.80 -27.48 -7.47
N ASP A 3 -30.34 -28.28 -8.41
CA ASP A 3 -29.57 -27.85 -9.58
C ASP A 3 -30.36 -26.75 -10.34
N THR A 4 -29.80 -25.55 -10.39
CA THR A 4 -30.38 -24.37 -11.05
C THR A 4 -30.00 -24.28 -12.53
N PHE A 5 -29.17 -25.19 -13.02
CA PHE A 5 -28.68 -25.19 -14.40
C PHE A 5 -29.63 -26.00 -15.29
N GLY A 6 -29.92 -25.48 -16.50
CA GLY A 6 -30.80 -26.10 -17.50
C GLY A 6 -30.17 -27.34 -18.18
N THR A 7 -30.35 -27.53 -19.48
CA THR A 7 -29.67 -28.61 -20.25
C THR A 7 -28.44 -28.09 -20.99
N GLY A 8 -27.36 -28.88 -21.10
CA GLY A 8 -26.16 -28.56 -21.91
C GLY A 8 -24.85 -28.66 -21.12
N GLN A 9 -23.76 -28.10 -21.68
CA GLN A 9 -22.42 -28.17 -21.08
C GLN A 9 -22.35 -27.61 -19.64
N ALA A 10 -23.13 -26.58 -19.30
CA ALA A 10 -23.21 -26.08 -17.93
C ALA A 10 -23.78 -27.11 -16.95
N LEU A 11 -24.75 -27.93 -17.37
CA LEU A 11 -25.28 -29.02 -16.56
C LEU A 11 -24.25 -30.13 -16.39
N GLU A 12 -23.53 -30.49 -17.46
CA GLU A 12 -22.42 -31.46 -17.39
C GLU A 12 -21.30 -30.95 -16.45
N LEU A 13 -21.02 -29.65 -16.46
CA LEU A 13 -20.09 -29.00 -15.54
C LEU A 13 -20.61 -28.97 -14.11
N ALA A 14 -21.89 -28.66 -13.87
CA ALA A 14 -22.50 -28.71 -12.54
C ALA A 14 -22.52 -30.14 -11.96
N GLN A 15 -22.69 -31.16 -12.82
CA GLN A 15 -22.59 -32.56 -12.42
C GLN A 15 -21.17 -32.96 -12.03
N THR A 16 -20.14 -32.37 -12.66
CA THR A 16 -18.73 -32.64 -12.36
C THR A 16 -18.16 -31.73 -11.27
N CYS A 17 -18.78 -30.57 -11.03
CA CYS A 17 -18.49 -29.62 -9.98
C CYS A 17 -19.78 -29.41 -9.14
N PRO A 18 -20.06 -30.30 -8.17
CA PRO A 18 -21.35 -30.34 -7.45
C PRO A 18 -21.65 -29.09 -6.60
N THR A 19 -20.65 -28.22 -6.44
CA THR A 19 -20.74 -26.94 -5.72
C THR A 19 -21.03 -25.76 -6.64
N LEU A 20 -21.13 -25.97 -7.96
CA LEU A 20 -21.50 -24.94 -8.92
C LEU A 20 -22.97 -24.55 -8.70
N LEU A 21 -23.23 -23.27 -8.45
CA LEU A 21 -24.55 -22.72 -8.12
C LEU A 21 -24.77 -21.37 -8.82
N SER A 22 -26.01 -21.07 -9.22
CA SER A 22 -26.40 -19.71 -9.61
C SER A 22 -26.87 -18.95 -8.36
N LEU A 23 -26.12 -17.92 -7.94
CA LEU A 23 -26.43 -17.13 -6.74
C LEU A 23 -27.51 -16.08 -6.99
N ALA A 24 -27.47 -15.44 -8.16
CA ALA A 24 -28.37 -14.37 -8.53
C ALA A 24 -28.45 -14.22 -10.05
N ARG A 25 -29.55 -13.63 -10.53
CA ARG A 25 -29.78 -13.34 -11.94
C ARG A 25 -30.44 -11.98 -12.14
N HIS A 26 -30.11 -11.31 -13.23
CA HIS A 26 -30.79 -10.10 -13.71
C HIS A 26 -30.87 -10.12 -15.23
N GLY A 27 -32.05 -10.42 -15.78
CA GLY A 27 -32.17 -10.78 -17.20
C GLY A 27 -31.31 -12.02 -17.52
N GLU A 28 -30.46 -11.89 -18.53
CA GLU A 28 -29.49 -12.93 -18.95
C GLU A 28 -28.21 -12.95 -18.11
N PHE A 29 -27.96 -11.91 -17.31
CA PHE A 29 -26.76 -11.84 -16.47
C PHE A 29 -26.87 -12.77 -15.26
N GLN A 30 -25.80 -13.51 -14.96
CA GLN A 30 -25.74 -14.42 -13.83
C GLN A 30 -24.54 -14.19 -12.91
N ILE A 31 -24.74 -14.43 -11.61
CA ILE A 31 -23.66 -14.58 -10.65
C ILE A 31 -23.50 -16.07 -10.36
N LEU A 32 -22.36 -16.64 -10.78
CA LEU A 32 -22.08 -18.06 -10.67
C LEU A 32 -21.07 -18.31 -9.55
N TYR A 33 -21.40 -19.22 -8.65
CA TYR A 33 -20.58 -19.60 -7.52
C TYR A 33 -20.04 -21.01 -7.68
N ALA A 34 -18.78 -21.24 -7.36
CA ALA A 34 -18.21 -22.59 -7.27
C ALA A 34 -17.18 -22.69 -6.15
N GLU A 35 -17.26 -23.76 -5.37
CA GLU A 35 -16.17 -24.13 -4.47
C GLU A 35 -15.10 -24.96 -5.19
N LEU A 36 -13.84 -24.64 -4.94
CA LEU A 36 -12.69 -25.34 -5.50
C LEU A 36 -11.88 -26.00 -4.40
N ASP A 37 -11.56 -27.29 -4.59
CA ASP A 37 -10.63 -28.04 -3.73
C ASP A 37 -9.17 -27.57 -3.93
N GLY A 38 -8.38 -27.69 -2.86
CA GLY A 38 -6.93 -27.44 -2.86
C GLY A 38 -6.50 -26.45 -1.78
N ASP A 39 -5.18 -26.30 -1.62
CA ASP A 39 -4.60 -25.44 -0.58
C ASP A 39 -4.79 -23.94 -0.84
N ARG A 40 -5.13 -23.55 -2.08
CA ARG A 40 -5.37 -22.17 -2.50
C ARG A 40 -6.29 -22.09 -3.70
N LEU A 41 -6.88 -20.92 -3.96
CA LEU A 41 -7.64 -20.65 -5.17
C LEU A 41 -6.72 -20.48 -6.40
N ASP A 42 -6.45 -21.60 -7.10
CA ASP A 42 -5.62 -21.62 -8.30
C ASP A 42 -6.25 -20.86 -9.49
N TYR A 43 -5.48 -19.94 -10.07
CA TYR A 43 -5.94 -19.09 -11.16
C TYR A 43 -6.20 -19.86 -12.46
N THR A 44 -5.42 -20.92 -12.72
CA THR A 44 -5.57 -21.72 -13.94
C THR A 44 -6.88 -22.49 -13.92
N ARG A 45 -7.22 -23.11 -12.79
CA ARG A 45 -8.51 -23.80 -12.60
C ARG A 45 -9.69 -22.83 -12.76
N GLN A 46 -9.63 -21.67 -12.11
CA GLN A 46 -10.66 -20.62 -12.24
C GLN A 46 -10.85 -20.19 -13.70
N ARG A 47 -9.74 -19.94 -14.42
CA ARG A 47 -9.76 -19.56 -15.83
C ARG A 47 -10.37 -20.63 -16.72
N ILE A 48 -10.01 -21.90 -16.53
CA ILE A 48 -10.57 -23.02 -17.31
C ILE A 48 -12.09 -23.10 -17.06
N LEU A 49 -12.51 -23.06 -15.80
CA LEU A 49 -13.92 -23.17 -15.43
C LEU A 49 -14.75 -21.99 -15.94
N ALA A 50 -14.32 -20.76 -15.67
CA ALA A 50 -14.97 -19.56 -16.17
C ALA A 50 -15.02 -19.51 -17.70
N THR A 51 -13.94 -19.93 -18.39
CA THR A 51 -13.91 -19.95 -19.87
C THR A 51 -15.01 -20.83 -20.45
N LYS A 52 -15.19 -22.03 -19.90
CA LYS A 52 -16.25 -22.96 -20.32
C LYS A 52 -17.64 -22.44 -19.96
N LEU A 53 -17.81 -21.91 -18.74
CA LEU A 53 -19.10 -21.38 -18.30
C LEU A 53 -19.54 -20.19 -19.15
N LEU A 54 -18.62 -19.35 -19.63
CA LEU A 54 -18.91 -18.26 -20.55
C LEU A 54 -19.45 -18.71 -21.92
N GLU A 55 -19.29 -19.98 -22.32
CA GLU A 55 -19.91 -20.52 -23.54
C GLU A 55 -21.44 -20.68 -23.38
N THR A 56 -21.89 -20.92 -22.14
CA THR A 56 -23.33 -21.04 -21.82
C THR A 56 -23.90 -19.75 -21.22
N PHE A 57 -23.11 -19.03 -20.43
CA PHE A 57 -23.48 -17.78 -19.76
C PHE A 57 -22.51 -16.67 -20.16
N PRO A 58 -22.69 -16.05 -21.34
CA PRO A 58 -21.79 -15.01 -21.85
C PRO A 58 -21.66 -13.81 -20.91
N ASP A 59 -22.70 -13.58 -20.11
CA ASP A 59 -22.84 -12.49 -19.15
C ASP A 59 -22.80 -13.02 -17.72
N ALA A 60 -21.60 -13.30 -17.23
CA ALA A 60 -21.43 -13.89 -15.91
C ALA A 60 -20.36 -13.19 -15.07
N LEU A 61 -20.69 -13.03 -13.78
CA LEU A 61 -19.73 -12.74 -12.71
C LEU A 61 -19.48 -14.03 -11.93
N PHE A 62 -18.22 -14.36 -11.69
CA PHE A 62 -17.87 -15.60 -11.01
C PHE A 62 -17.47 -15.32 -9.56
N VAL A 63 -17.88 -16.21 -8.66
CA VAL A 63 -17.47 -16.23 -7.26
C VAL A 63 -16.86 -17.59 -6.98
N PHE A 64 -15.55 -17.65 -6.83
CA PHE A 64 -14.84 -18.87 -6.48
C PHE A 64 -14.50 -18.85 -5.00
N ALA A 65 -14.82 -19.91 -4.27
CA ALA A 65 -14.47 -20.04 -2.87
C ALA A 65 -13.62 -21.27 -2.64
N ARG A 66 -12.68 -21.21 -1.69
CA ARG A 66 -11.94 -22.40 -1.29
C ARG A 66 -12.86 -23.27 -0.45
N LYS A 67 -13.02 -24.51 -0.89
CA LYS A 67 -13.95 -25.47 -0.29
C LYS A 67 -13.64 -25.70 1.19
N ASP A 68 -14.69 -25.87 2.01
CA ASP A 68 -14.60 -26.17 3.44
C ASP A 68 -13.82 -25.12 4.26
N THR A 69 -13.79 -23.87 3.77
CA THR A 69 -13.08 -22.79 4.48
C THR A 69 -13.91 -21.54 4.79
N LEU A 70 -15.08 -21.38 4.16
CA LEU A 70 -15.93 -20.20 4.38
C LEU A 70 -16.53 -20.14 5.78
N ASP A 71 -16.63 -21.27 6.49
CA ASP A 71 -17.04 -21.37 7.89
C ASP A 71 -15.92 -21.01 8.88
N ARG A 72 -14.67 -20.85 8.40
CA ARG A 72 -13.47 -20.59 9.20
C ARG A 72 -12.81 -19.28 8.77
N PRO A 73 -12.96 -18.18 9.53
CA PRO A 73 -12.45 -16.86 9.13
C PRO A 73 -10.96 -16.83 8.79
N GLU A 74 -10.13 -17.62 9.47
CA GLU A 74 -8.68 -17.69 9.23
C GLU A 74 -8.29 -18.47 7.96
N GLY A 75 -9.22 -19.26 7.41
CA GLY A 75 -9.01 -20.02 6.18
C GLY A 75 -9.86 -19.54 5.01
N ALA A 76 -10.84 -18.67 5.21
CA ALA A 76 -11.77 -18.28 4.15
C ALA A 76 -11.02 -17.59 3.00
N GLU A 77 -11.02 -18.19 1.81
CA GLU A 77 -10.46 -17.58 0.60
C GLU A 77 -11.55 -17.55 -0.47
N MET A 78 -11.77 -16.37 -1.05
CA MET A 78 -12.77 -16.16 -2.08
C MET A 78 -12.28 -15.16 -3.12
N HIS A 79 -12.50 -15.47 -4.40
CA HIS A 79 -12.26 -14.56 -5.51
C HIS A 79 -13.57 -14.21 -6.20
N ILE A 80 -13.82 -12.92 -6.36
CA ILE A 80 -14.88 -12.44 -7.26
C ILE A 80 -14.19 -12.07 -8.57
N VAL A 81 -14.61 -12.67 -9.68
CA VAL A 81 -13.90 -12.61 -10.97
C VAL A 81 -14.83 -12.13 -12.07
N ASN A 82 -14.49 -10.98 -12.65
CA ASN A 82 -15.08 -10.48 -13.89
C ASN A 82 -14.14 -10.77 -15.07
N VAL A 83 -14.69 -11.25 -16.18
CA VAL A 83 -13.92 -11.57 -17.39
C VAL A 83 -14.21 -10.53 -18.45
N LYS A 84 -13.19 -9.74 -18.82
CA LYS A 84 -13.28 -8.76 -19.90
C LYS A 84 -12.90 -9.39 -21.22
N GLY A 85 -13.67 -9.14 -22.27
CA GLY A 85 -13.37 -9.51 -23.65
C GLY A 85 -14.37 -10.50 -24.24
N ASP A 86 -14.63 -10.35 -25.54
CA ASP A 86 -15.58 -11.16 -26.31
C ASP A 86 -14.96 -12.46 -26.84
N SER A 87 -15.82 -13.35 -27.34
CA SER A 87 -15.45 -14.55 -28.07
C SER A 87 -14.53 -14.23 -29.26
N GLY A 88 -13.28 -14.70 -29.20
CA GLY A 88 -12.24 -14.46 -30.23
C GLY A 88 -11.22 -13.39 -29.85
N SER A 89 -11.46 -12.62 -28.79
CA SER A 89 -10.48 -11.67 -28.24
C SER A 89 -9.70 -12.29 -27.07
N ARG A 90 -8.58 -11.67 -26.68
CA ARG A 90 -7.83 -12.06 -25.49
C ARG A 90 -8.67 -11.71 -24.25
N ARG A 91 -9.16 -12.73 -23.54
CA ARG A 91 -9.89 -12.58 -22.27
C ARG A 91 -8.94 -12.14 -21.15
N VAL A 92 -9.37 -11.16 -20.36
CA VAL A 92 -8.66 -10.66 -19.18
C VAL A 92 -9.51 -10.92 -17.94
N PHE A 93 -8.98 -11.71 -17.01
CA PHE A 93 -9.63 -12.13 -15.77
C PHE A 93 -9.25 -11.17 -14.64
N ARG A 94 -10.15 -10.24 -14.34
CA ARG A 94 -9.99 -9.23 -13.29
C ARG A 94 -10.66 -9.70 -12.01
N ARG A 95 -9.98 -9.63 -10.87
CA ARG A 95 -10.50 -10.20 -9.62
C ARG A 95 -10.31 -9.33 -8.39
N PHE A 96 -11.26 -9.44 -7.48
CA PHE A 96 -11.07 -9.09 -6.07
C PHE A 96 -10.70 -10.35 -5.31
N LYS A 97 -9.65 -10.26 -4.48
CA LYS A 97 -9.35 -11.28 -3.49
C LYS A 97 -9.96 -10.91 -2.15
N LEU A 98 -10.59 -11.89 -1.52
CA LEU A 98 -11.19 -11.78 -0.21
C LEU A 98 -10.65 -12.93 0.63
N GLY A 99 -10.09 -12.59 1.78
CA GLY A 99 -9.59 -13.58 2.74
C GLY A 99 -8.84 -12.93 3.90
N PRO A 100 -8.30 -13.72 4.82
CA PRO A 100 -7.59 -13.22 5.99
C PRO A 100 -6.45 -12.27 5.61
N GLY A 101 -6.36 -11.13 6.30
CA GLY A 101 -5.32 -10.13 6.09
C GLY A 101 -5.61 -9.12 4.96
N GLU A 102 -6.59 -9.37 4.11
CA GLU A 102 -7.01 -8.45 3.04
C GLU A 102 -7.78 -7.24 3.60
N ARG A 103 -7.67 -6.09 2.92
CA ARG A 103 -8.45 -4.88 3.25
C ARG A 103 -9.63 -4.76 2.29
N TYR A 104 -10.85 -4.82 2.83
CA TYR A 104 -12.06 -4.87 1.99
C TYR A 104 -12.64 -3.53 1.58
N ARG A 105 -12.06 -2.39 2.02
CA ARG A 105 -12.65 -1.07 1.71
C ARG A 105 -12.71 -0.81 0.20
N THR A 106 -11.60 -0.96 -0.53
CA THR A 106 -11.61 -0.80 -1.99
C THR A 106 -12.59 -1.77 -2.64
N ALA A 107 -12.55 -3.05 -2.29
CA ALA A 107 -13.47 -4.05 -2.83
C ALA A 107 -14.93 -3.66 -2.58
N SER A 108 -15.27 -3.22 -1.36
CA SER A 108 -16.61 -2.78 -1.00
C SER A 108 -17.04 -1.53 -1.78
N GLU A 109 -16.20 -0.49 -1.85
CA GLU A 109 -16.50 0.75 -2.59
C GLU A 109 -16.72 0.46 -4.09
N ARG A 110 -15.94 -0.46 -4.66
CA ARG A 110 -16.02 -0.83 -6.08
C ARG A 110 -17.19 -1.74 -6.39
N LEU A 111 -17.46 -2.74 -5.55
CA LEU A 111 -18.62 -3.62 -5.70
C LEU A 111 -19.94 -2.87 -5.46
N ALA A 112 -19.93 -1.79 -4.67
CA ALA A 112 -21.10 -0.93 -4.51
C ALA A 112 -21.54 -0.25 -5.82
N LEU A 113 -20.65 -0.12 -6.82
CA LEU A 113 -21.02 0.34 -8.17
C LEU A 113 -21.98 -0.63 -8.88
N LEU A 114 -22.05 -1.88 -8.41
CA LEU A 114 -22.95 -2.92 -8.93
C LEU A 114 -24.31 -2.91 -8.22
N ASP A 115 -24.55 -2.00 -7.26
CA ASP A 115 -25.86 -1.85 -6.67
C ASP A 115 -26.87 -1.34 -7.71
N ILE A 116 -27.86 -2.17 -7.99
CA ILE A 116 -28.95 -1.89 -8.92
C ILE A 116 -30.30 -1.74 -8.21
N SER A 117 -30.34 -1.75 -6.88
CA SER A 117 -31.58 -1.68 -6.09
C SER A 117 -32.45 -0.46 -6.44
N ASN A 118 -31.80 0.64 -6.81
CA ASN A 118 -32.46 1.90 -7.21
C ASN A 118 -32.65 2.04 -8.74
N THR A 119 -32.18 1.08 -9.55
CA THR A 119 -32.31 1.06 -11.02
C THR A 119 -32.66 -0.35 -11.50
N PRO A 120 -33.84 -0.89 -11.15
CA PRO A 120 -34.20 -2.27 -11.45
C PRO A 120 -34.39 -2.56 -12.95
N GLU A 121 -34.60 -1.53 -13.77
CA GLU A 121 -34.74 -1.66 -15.23
C GLU A 121 -33.39 -1.54 -15.98
N LEU A 122 -32.26 -1.60 -15.26
CA LEU A 122 -30.94 -1.45 -15.86
C LEU A 122 -30.73 -2.49 -16.97
N GLY A 123 -30.45 -2.00 -18.18
CA GLY A 123 -30.16 -2.84 -19.34
C GLY A 123 -28.82 -3.56 -19.19
N LEU A 124 -28.68 -4.68 -19.90
CA LEU A 124 -27.48 -5.53 -19.86
C LEU A 124 -26.21 -4.76 -20.24
N LEU A 125 -26.28 -3.86 -21.22
CA LEU A 125 -25.14 -3.04 -21.65
C LEU A 125 -24.63 -2.12 -20.52
N ASP A 126 -25.55 -1.45 -19.84
CA ASP A 126 -25.19 -0.56 -18.73
C ASP A 126 -24.64 -1.36 -17.54
N LEU A 127 -25.20 -2.55 -17.28
CA LEU A 127 -24.67 -3.46 -16.27
C LEU A 127 -23.24 -3.90 -16.59
N ARG A 128 -22.95 -4.25 -17.86
CA ARG A 128 -21.58 -4.55 -18.32
C ARG A 128 -20.64 -3.38 -18.10
N HIS A 129 -21.07 -2.15 -18.42
CA HIS A 129 -20.26 -0.95 -18.16
C HIS A 129 -19.98 -0.75 -16.67
N ARG A 130 -20.97 -0.94 -15.79
CA ARG A 130 -20.77 -0.87 -14.33
C ARG A 130 -19.82 -1.96 -13.84
N LEU A 131 -19.94 -3.18 -14.37
CA LEU A 131 -19.06 -4.30 -14.03
C LEU A 131 -17.61 -4.07 -14.49
N ASP A 132 -17.45 -3.54 -15.70
CA ASP A 132 -16.15 -3.15 -16.22
C ASP A 132 -15.52 -2.04 -15.39
N ALA A 133 -16.31 -1.03 -15.03
CA ALA A 133 -15.87 0.07 -14.18
C ALA A 133 -15.50 -0.40 -12.78
N ALA A 134 -16.26 -1.31 -12.16
CA ALA A 134 -15.97 -1.82 -10.81
C ALA A 134 -14.63 -2.57 -10.75
N PHE A 135 -14.31 -3.34 -11.78
CA PHE A 135 -13.09 -4.15 -11.86
C PHE A 135 -11.91 -3.44 -12.54
N ASP A 136 -12.02 -2.14 -12.84
CA ASP A 136 -10.95 -1.38 -13.48
C ASP A 136 -9.78 -1.12 -12.51
N VAL A 137 -8.64 -1.76 -12.78
CA VAL A 137 -7.40 -1.61 -11.98
C VAL A 137 -6.76 -0.24 -12.20
N GLU A 138 -6.83 0.29 -13.43
CA GLU A 138 -6.25 1.60 -13.74
C GLU A 138 -6.96 2.72 -13.00
N ALA A 139 -8.29 2.63 -12.89
CA ALA A 139 -9.07 3.61 -12.14
C ALA A 139 -8.65 3.65 -10.66
N VAL A 140 -8.50 2.49 -10.01
CA VAL A 140 -8.02 2.39 -8.62
C VAL A 140 -6.60 2.95 -8.49
N THR A 141 -5.73 2.61 -9.44
CA THR A 141 -4.33 3.07 -9.49
C THR A 141 -4.23 4.59 -9.65
N LYS A 142 -4.99 5.17 -10.59
CA LYS A 142 -5.04 6.63 -10.82
C LYS A 142 -5.58 7.37 -9.59
N GLN A 143 -6.60 6.81 -8.93
CA GLN A 143 -7.12 7.38 -7.68
C GLN A 143 -6.06 7.38 -6.58
N PHE A 144 -5.34 6.27 -6.39
CA PHE A 144 -4.24 6.18 -5.42
C PHE A 144 -3.17 7.25 -5.70
N TYR A 145 -2.74 7.40 -6.96
CA TYR A 145 -1.75 8.42 -7.32
C TYR A 145 -2.23 9.83 -7.06
N GLN A 146 -3.50 10.12 -7.35
CA GLN A 146 -4.06 11.43 -7.06
C GLN A 146 -4.08 11.71 -5.55
N GLU A 147 -4.52 10.76 -4.73
CA GLU A 147 -4.51 10.91 -3.27
C GLU A 147 -3.09 11.06 -2.71
N LEU A 148 -2.12 10.33 -3.27
CA LEU A 148 -0.71 10.43 -2.90
C LEU A 148 -0.08 11.75 -3.32
N ALA A 149 -0.39 12.25 -4.52
CA ALA A 149 0.07 13.54 -5.01
C ALA A 149 -0.52 14.70 -4.19
N ASN A 150 -1.82 14.63 -3.86
CA ASN A 150 -2.44 15.60 -2.95
C ASN A 150 -1.72 15.61 -1.60
N TRP A 151 -1.46 14.43 -1.04
CA TRP A 151 -0.72 14.29 0.22
C TRP A 151 0.68 14.89 0.11
N TYR A 152 1.39 14.61 -0.99
CA TYR A 152 2.74 15.11 -1.22
C TYR A 152 2.81 16.63 -1.23
N PHE A 153 1.95 17.30 -2.01
CA PHE A 153 1.94 18.77 -2.06
C PHE A 153 1.55 19.39 -0.72
N TRP A 154 0.62 18.77 0.00
CA TRP A 154 0.27 19.20 1.35
C TRP A 154 1.43 19.03 2.34
N ALA A 155 2.05 17.85 2.36
CA ALA A 155 3.16 17.52 3.26
C ALA A 155 4.39 18.41 3.01
N LEU A 156 4.64 18.79 1.76
CA LEU A 156 5.76 19.64 1.37
C LEU A 156 5.80 20.99 2.09
N GLU A 157 4.63 21.55 2.44
CA GLU A 157 4.51 22.80 3.21
C GLU A 157 4.79 22.63 4.71
N HIS A 158 4.89 21.39 5.19
CA HIS A 158 4.97 21.05 6.61
C HIS A 158 6.28 20.38 7.02
N VAL A 159 7.02 19.82 6.06
CA VAL A 159 8.30 19.16 6.31
C VAL A 159 9.48 20.11 6.27
N ARG A 160 10.54 19.75 6.99
CA ARG A 160 11.85 20.40 6.91
C ARG A 160 12.92 19.35 7.06
N PHE A 161 13.74 19.17 6.04
CA PHE A 161 14.94 18.34 6.10
C PHE A 161 16.19 19.19 6.39
N PRO A 162 17.30 18.54 6.82
CA PRO A 162 18.59 19.20 6.99
C PRO A 162 19.03 20.08 5.82
N LYS A 163 19.89 21.07 6.10
CA LYS A 163 20.33 22.06 5.11
C LYS A 163 21.10 21.48 3.93
N ASP A 164 21.80 20.35 4.12
CA ASP A 164 22.59 19.72 3.07
C ASP A 164 21.73 18.77 2.21
N ALA A 165 20.46 18.57 2.58
CA ALA A 165 19.50 17.87 1.73
C ALA A 165 19.19 18.69 0.47
N PRO A 166 19.08 18.05 -0.71
CA PRO A 166 18.75 18.76 -1.95
C PRO A 166 17.40 19.47 -1.84
N LYS A 167 17.38 20.76 -2.18
CA LYS A 167 16.19 21.59 -2.23
C LYS A 167 16.00 22.13 -3.64
N GLN A 168 14.76 22.18 -4.09
CA GLN A 168 14.37 22.90 -5.32
C GLN A 168 13.28 23.90 -4.95
N ASP A 169 13.42 25.13 -5.45
CA ASP A 169 12.54 26.25 -5.09
C ASP A 169 12.40 26.46 -3.57
N GLY A 170 13.48 26.13 -2.83
CA GLY A 170 13.54 26.19 -1.37
C GLY A 170 12.84 25.05 -0.63
N LYS A 171 12.22 24.09 -1.33
CA LYS A 171 11.41 23.01 -0.75
C LYS A 171 12.09 21.64 -0.81
N ASP A 172 11.69 20.74 0.09
CA ASP A 172 12.32 19.42 0.33
C ASP A 172 11.74 18.29 -0.55
N HIS A 173 11.59 18.55 -1.86
CA HIS A 173 10.99 17.61 -2.81
C HIS A 173 11.68 16.24 -2.83
N VAL A 174 13.01 16.22 -3.01
CA VAL A 174 13.80 14.98 -3.15
C VAL A 174 13.70 14.12 -1.89
N SER A 175 13.85 14.73 -0.72
CA SER A 175 13.77 14.03 0.57
C SER A 175 12.38 13.45 0.83
N LEU A 176 11.33 14.20 0.47
CA LEU A 176 9.96 13.76 0.65
C LEU A 176 9.57 12.63 -0.32
N ILE A 177 9.97 12.70 -1.59
CA ILE A 177 9.79 11.61 -2.55
C ILE A 177 10.48 10.35 -2.05
N ARG A 178 11.73 10.47 -1.59
CA ARG A 178 12.49 9.33 -1.04
C ARG A 178 11.82 8.70 0.18
N LEU A 179 11.25 9.52 1.07
CA LEU A 179 10.43 9.05 2.19
C LEU A 179 9.23 8.24 1.71
N ILE A 180 8.46 8.77 0.76
CA ILE A 180 7.29 8.08 0.19
C ILE A 180 7.69 6.75 -0.44
N THR A 181 8.73 6.73 -1.28
CA THR A 181 9.21 5.50 -1.95
C THR A 181 9.61 4.43 -0.94
N ARG A 182 10.35 4.80 0.11
CA ARG A 182 10.73 3.87 1.20
C ARG A 182 9.52 3.33 1.94
N LEU A 183 8.54 4.19 2.23
CA LEU A 183 7.35 3.79 2.97
C LEU A 183 6.45 2.86 2.15
N ILE A 184 6.27 3.13 0.85
CA ILE A 184 5.54 2.25 -0.08
C ILE A 184 6.22 0.88 -0.14
N PHE A 185 7.55 0.86 -0.29
CA PHE A 185 8.30 -0.40 -0.27
C PHE A 185 8.08 -1.16 1.05
N CYS A 186 8.19 -0.48 2.20
CA CYS A 186 7.92 -1.10 3.50
C CYS A 186 6.48 -1.61 3.60
N TRP A 187 5.52 -0.94 2.99
CA TRP A 187 4.13 -1.39 2.95
C TRP A 187 3.98 -2.71 2.17
N PHE A 188 4.64 -2.85 1.00
CA PHE A 188 4.68 -4.12 0.27
C PHE A 188 5.34 -5.24 1.06
N VAL A 189 6.47 -4.95 1.74
CA VAL A 189 7.15 -5.94 2.59
C VAL A 189 6.28 -6.32 3.80
N LYS A 190 5.50 -5.38 4.34
CA LYS A 190 4.47 -5.67 5.36
C LYS A 190 3.38 -6.60 4.82
N GLN A 191 2.98 -6.49 3.55
CA GLN A 191 2.02 -7.45 2.96
C GLN A 191 2.59 -8.86 2.83
N LYS A 192 3.93 -9.00 2.70
CA LYS A 192 4.61 -10.31 2.79
C LYS A 192 4.70 -10.86 4.22
N GLY A 193 4.24 -10.12 5.23
CA GLY A 193 4.36 -10.49 6.64
C GLY A 193 5.79 -10.34 7.20
N LEU A 194 6.70 -9.70 6.45
CA LEU A 194 8.11 -9.55 6.84
C LEU A 194 8.37 -8.29 7.68
N ILE A 195 7.48 -7.30 7.60
CA ILE A 195 7.45 -6.14 8.51
C ILE A 195 6.14 -6.22 9.32
N PRO A 196 6.18 -6.14 10.66
CA PRO A 196 5.00 -6.19 11.50
C PRO A 196 4.02 -5.05 11.19
N ALA A 197 2.74 -5.39 11.09
CA ALA A 197 1.67 -4.41 10.85
C ALA A 197 1.56 -3.39 12.00
N ASP A 198 1.96 -3.76 13.22
CA ASP A 198 1.97 -2.92 14.43
C ASP A 198 2.79 -1.63 14.24
N LEU A 199 3.79 -1.62 13.36
CA LEU A 199 4.58 -0.41 13.06
C LEU A 199 3.78 0.65 12.31
N PHE A 200 2.62 0.31 11.77
CA PHE A 200 1.73 1.20 11.03
C PHE A 200 0.34 1.30 11.67
N ASP A 201 0.16 0.76 12.87
CA ASP A 201 -1.11 0.76 13.58
C ASP A 201 -1.08 1.79 14.71
N GLN A 202 -1.99 2.77 14.65
CA GLN A 202 -1.99 3.88 15.60
C GLN A 202 -2.24 3.42 17.05
N ASP A 203 -3.07 2.41 17.28
CA ASP A 203 -3.38 1.91 18.63
C ASP A 203 -2.21 1.15 19.23
N ARG A 204 -1.46 0.42 18.38
CA ARG A 204 -0.21 -0.25 18.79
C ARG A 204 0.88 0.77 19.08
N LEU A 205 1.05 1.77 18.21
CA LEU A 205 2.02 2.85 18.40
C LEU A 205 1.71 3.69 19.63
N ALA A 206 0.44 3.89 19.99
CA ALA A 206 0.03 4.60 21.19
C ALA A 206 0.55 3.95 22.48
N LYS A 207 0.75 2.62 22.47
CA LYS A 207 1.33 1.87 23.59
C LYS A 207 2.85 1.81 23.54
N LEU A 208 3.43 1.78 22.33
CA LEU A 208 4.86 1.64 22.11
C LEU A 208 5.64 2.94 22.35
N LEU A 209 5.07 4.08 21.95
CA LEU A 209 5.72 5.40 21.98
C LEU A 209 5.20 6.27 23.13
N LYS A 210 6.09 7.05 23.75
CA LYS A 210 5.70 8.15 24.63
C LYS A 210 4.89 9.16 23.82
N HIS A 211 3.73 9.56 24.34
CA HIS A 211 2.79 10.44 23.65
C HIS A 211 2.23 9.88 22.33
N GLY A 212 2.37 8.57 22.07
CA GLY A 212 1.89 7.94 20.83
C GLY A 212 0.38 8.08 20.60
N ALA A 213 -0.42 8.25 21.66
CA ALA A 213 -1.85 8.50 21.56
C ALA A 213 -2.21 9.80 20.80
N HIS A 214 -1.27 10.74 20.67
CA HIS A 214 -1.51 12.04 20.04
C HIS A 214 -0.98 12.16 18.61
N LEU A 215 -0.44 11.08 18.01
CA LEU A 215 0.19 11.11 16.68
C LEU A 215 -0.69 11.77 15.60
N ALA A 216 -2.00 11.51 15.60
CA ALA A 216 -2.93 12.07 14.61
C ALA A 216 -3.05 13.61 14.62
N THR A 217 -2.72 14.26 15.75
CA THR A 217 -2.82 15.72 15.91
C THR A 217 -1.47 16.39 16.20
N SER A 218 -0.41 15.59 16.31
CA SER A 218 0.91 16.03 16.75
C SER A 218 1.70 16.69 15.61
N ASN A 219 2.30 17.83 15.93
CA ASN A 219 3.29 18.51 15.09
C ASN A 219 4.72 18.02 15.34
N GLU A 220 4.90 17.09 16.28
CA GLU A 220 6.19 16.47 16.57
C GLU A 220 6.62 15.53 15.44
N THR A 221 7.87 15.10 15.47
CA THR A 221 8.46 14.18 14.47
C THR A 221 8.75 12.83 15.10
N THR A 222 7.88 12.38 16.01
CA THR A 222 8.13 11.19 16.82
C THR A 222 8.07 9.92 15.98
N TYR A 223 7.02 9.75 15.17
CA TYR A 223 6.86 8.57 14.33
C TYR A 223 7.96 8.46 13.28
N TYR A 224 8.28 9.56 12.60
CA TYR A 224 9.34 9.53 11.59
C TYR A 224 10.70 9.22 12.22
N LYS A 225 11.08 9.88 13.32
CA LYS A 225 12.38 9.64 13.99
C LYS A 225 12.45 8.27 14.66
N ALA A 226 11.52 7.95 15.53
CA ALA A 226 11.58 6.75 16.37
C ALA A 226 11.24 5.48 15.59
N ILE A 227 10.29 5.52 14.64
CA ILE A 227 9.88 4.33 13.90
C ILE A 227 10.54 4.27 12.52
N LEU A 228 10.24 5.23 11.64
CA LEU A 228 10.60 5.10 10.23
C LEU A 228 12.11 5.20 9.98
N GLN A 229 12.82 6.17 10.57
CA GLN A 229 14.28 6.27 10.40
C GLN A 229 15.00 5.03 10.95
N ASN A 230 14.57 4.51 12.10
CA ASN A 230 15.14 3.28 12.66
C ASN A 230 14.83 2.06 11.77
N LEU A 231 13.60 1.94 11.25
CA LEU A 231 13.23 0.88 10.31
C LEU A 231 14.10 0.95 9.04
N PHE A 232 14.23 2.14 8.44
CA PHE A 232 14.98 2.33 7.20
C PHE A 232 16.48 2.07 7.41
N PHE A 233 17.10 2.76 8.36
CA PHE A 233 18.56 2.86 8.42
C PHE A 233 19.21 1.85 9.35
N ALA A 234 18.51 1.43 10.42
CA ALA A 234 19.07 0.57 11.47
C ALA A 234 18.43 -0.82 11.54
N THR A 235 17.32 -1.07 10.85
CA THR A 235 16.73 -2.41 10.71
C THR A 235 17.01 -2.98 9.32
N LEU A 236 16.50 -2.36 8.26
CA LEU A 236 16.58 -2.89 6.90
C LEU A 236 18.01 -2.84 6.32
N ASN A 237 18.88 -2.02 6.92
CA ASN A 237 20.28 -1.84 6.54
C ASN A 237 21.27 -2.36 7.61
N GLN A 238 20.84 -3.30 8.48
CA GLN A 238 21.69 -3.94 9.48
C GLN A 238 21.35 -5.43 9.63
N GLU A 239 22.38 -6.27 9.75
CA GLU A 239 22.24 -7.70 10.05
C GLU A 239 21.47 -7.92 11.36
N MET A 240 20.60 -8.94 11.38
CA MET A 240 19.58 -9.12 12.41
C MET A 240 20.16 -9.27 13.83
N ASP A 241 21.31 -9.93 13.96
CA ASP A 241 22.04 -10.19 15.21
C ASP A 241 22.90 -9.01 15.68
N GLN A 242 23.14 -8.02 14.83
CA GLN A 242 23.95 -6.83 15.13
C GLN A 242 23.12 -5.60 15.53
N ARG A 243 21.79 -5.74 15.61
CA ARG A 243 20.85 -4.64 15.90
C ARG A 243 20.85 -4.29 17.37
N GLN A 244 21.14 -3.02 17.66
CA GLN A 244 21.14 -2.48 19.01
C GLN A 244 20.95 -0.96 18.99
N PHE A 245 20.52 -0.40 20.13
CA PHE A 245 20.58 1.04 20.35
C PHE A 245 22.01 1.54 20.39
N ARG A 246 22.22 2.74 19.85
CA ARG A 246 23.50 3.42 20.01
C ARG A 246 23.76 3.71 21.49
N LYS A 247 25.01 3.55 21.91
CA LYS A 247 25.45 3.99 23.24
C LYS A 247 25.68 5.49 23.20
N ARG A 248 25.25 6.19 24.24
CA ARG A 248 25.57 7.61 24.46
C ARG A 248 26.78 7.71 25.39
N SER A 249 27.65 8.70 25.16
CA SER A 249 28.73 8.99 26.09
C SER A 249 28.16 9.36 27.46
N LYS A 250 28.70 8.77 28.53
CA LYS A 250 28.38 9.16 29.91
C LYS A 250 29.00 10.52 30.28
N ASP A 251 30.03 10.93 29.54
CA ASP A 251 30.68 12.23 29.65
C ASP A 251 30.11 13.18 28.57
N PRO A 252 29.45 14.29 28.95
CA PRO A 252 28.96 15.31 28.02
C PRO A 252 30.04 15.96 27.14
N HIS A 253 31.31 15.91 27.57
CA HIS A 253 32.46 16.42 26.82
C HIS A 253 33.27 15.32 26.10
N GLY A 254 32.90 14.06 26.32
CA GLY A 254 33.56 12.90 25.71
C GLY A 254 33.27 12.74 24.22
N ARG A 255 34.19 12.12 23.49
CA ARG A 255 33.94 11.70 22.10
C ARG A 255 32.90 10.59 22.07
N ASP A 256 31.84 10.81 21.31
CA ASP A 256 30.82 9.80 21.02
C ASP A 256 31.40 8.74 20.07
N SER A 257 31.68 7.55 20.59
CA SER A 257 32.24 6.43 19.83
C SER A 257 31.31 5.93 18.72
N HIS A 258 30.02 6.25 18.77
CA HIS A 258 29.04 5.87 17.76
C HIS A 258 28.67 7.03 16.82
N ARG A 259 29.42 8.14 16.88
CA ARG A 259 29.22 9.25 15.96
C ARG A 259 29.41 8.77 14.52
N GLY A 260 28.35 8.94 13.71
CA GLY A 260 28.38 8.59 12.29
C GLY A 260 28.00 7.17 11.93
N ILE A 261 27.76 6.32 12.93
CA ILE A 261 27.29 4.96 12.69
C ILE A 261 25.78 5.01 12.44
N THR A 262 25.36 4.90 11.18
CA THR A 262 23.95 5.09 10.75
C THR A 262 23.11 3.82 10.79
N ASN A 263 23.68 2.68 11.16
CA ASN A 263 23.00 1.37 11.27
C ASN A 263 22.70 0.95 12.73
N LEU A 264 22.77 1.89 13.68
CA LEU A 264 22.36 1.67 15.08
C LEU A 264 21.08 2.43 15.40
N TYR A 265 20.22 1.84 16.24
CA TYR A 265 18.97 2.45 16.64
C TYR A 265 19.20 3.73 17.44
N ARG A 266 18.33 4.72 17.23
CA ARG A 266 18.32 6.03 17.87
C ARG A 266 16.96 6.29 18.52
N TYR A 267 16.87 7.41 19.23
CA TYR A 267 15.61 7.91 19.80
C TYR A 267 15.00 6.97 20.84
N GLU A 268 15.85 6.25 21.60
CA GLU A 268 15.42 5.35 22.68
C GLU A 268 14.45 6.04 23.66
N ASP A 269 14.68 7.33 23.95
CA ASP A 269 13.85 8.12 24.87
C ASP A 269 12.41 8.33 24.39
N HIS A 270 12.10 8.11 23.10
CA HIS A 270 10.75 8.22 22.57
C HIS A 270 9.90 6.97 22.84
N PHE A 271 10.50 5.86 23.27
CA PHE A 271 9.76 4.62 23.56
C PHE A 271 9.30 4.56 25.01
N ALA A 272 8.06 4.13 25.22
CA ALA A 272 7.57 3.78 26.55
C ALA A 272 8.25 2.50 27.06
N ASP A 273 8.46 1.53 26.16
CA ASP A 273 9.26 0.34 26.38
C ASP A 273 10.21 0.08 25.19
N PRO A 274 11.50 0.47 25.31
CA PRO A 274 12.50 0.21 24.28
C PRO A 274 12.71 -1.28 23.98
N ARG A 275 12.45 -2.20 24.93
CA ARG A 275 12.62 -3.63 24.71
C ARG A 275 11.53 -4.17 23.79
N ALA A 276 10.29 -3.76 23.99
CA ALA A 276 9.18 -4.08 23.09
C ALA A 276 9.46 -3.65 21.65
N PHE A 277 10.11 -2.50 21.45
CA PHE A 277 10.56 -2.06 20.12
C PHE A 277 11.61 -3.01 19.50
N LEU A 278 12.62 -3.41 20.27
CA LEU A 278 13.64 -4.35 19.78
C LEU A 278 13.03 -5.71 19.42
N ASP A 279 12.11 -6.20 20.23
CA ASP A 279 11.40 -7.46 19.98
C ASP A 279 10.58 -7.38 18.69
N LEU A 280 9.89 -6.26 18.48
CA LEU A 280 9.11 -6.00 17.27
C LEU A 280 10.00 -5.95 16.01
N MET A 281 11.19 -5.34 16.10
CA MET A 281 12.11 -5.22 14.97
C MET A 281 12.93 -6.48 14.69
N ARG A 282 13.03 -7.42 15.66
CA ARG A 282 13.94 -8.57 15.63
C ARG A 282 13.78 -9.45 14.39
N GLY A 283 12.53 -9.74 14.01
CA GLY A 283 12.20 -10.66 12.91
C GLY A 283 12.29 -10.05 11.51
N ILE A 284 12.49 -8.74 11.39
CA ILE A 284 12.48 -8.05 10.08
C ILE A 284 13.77 -8.41 9.32
N PRO A 285 13.72 -8.85 8.05
CA PRO A 285 14.91 -9.24 7.31
C PRO A 285 15.84 -8.05 7.00
N PHE A 286 17.12 -8.33 6.87
CA PHE A 286 18.10 -7.42 6.28
C PHE A 286 17.95 -7.40 4.75
N LEU A 287 18.00 -6.22 4.13
CA LEU A 287 17.84 -6.07 2.67
C LEU A 287 19.06 -5.45 1.95
N ASN A 288 20.08 -4.99 2.68
CA ASN A 288 21.32 -4.35 2.19
C ASN A 288 21.15 -3.15 1.22
N GLY A 289 22.16 -2.28 1.17
CA GLY A 289 22.07 -0.86 0.80
C GLY A 289 21.77 -0.53 -0.67
N GLY A 290 20.73 0.28 -0.83
CA GLY A 290 20.36 1.06 -2.01
C GLY A 290 19.27 2.07 -1.60
N LEU A 291 18.00 1.66 -1.66
CA LEU A 291 16.85 2.49 -1.24
C LEU A 291 16.93 2.93 0.24
N PHE A 292 17.45 2.07 1.11
CA PHE A 292 17.50 2.26 2.57
C PHE A 292 18.85 2.79 3.09
N GLU A 293 19.78 3.16 2.20
CA GLU A 293 21.05 3.74 2.63
C GLU A 293 20.83 5.13 3.26
N CYS A 294 21.46 5.38 4.41
CA CYS A 294 21.47 6.70 5.03
C CYS A 294 22.54 7.57 4.36
N LEU A 295 22.16 8.74 3.84
CA LEU A 295 23.06 9.65 3.12
C LEU A 295 23.81 10.62 4.03
N ASP A 296 23.58 10.53 5.34
CA ASP A 296 24.33 11.32 6.31
C ASP A 296 25.80 10.85 6.35
N LYS A 297 26.73 11.79 6.16
CA LYS A 297 28.17 11.55 6.26
C LYS A 297 28.77 12.34 7.41
N VAL A 298 29.76 11.76 8.07
CA VAL A 298 30.50 12.42 9.14
C VAL A 298 31.84 12.91 8.64
N TYR A 299 32.31 14.01 9.22
CA TYR A 299 33.57 14.64 8.96
C TYR A 299 34.70 13.62 8.95
N ARG A 300 35.43 13.56 7.83
CA ARG A 300 36.63 12.73 7.67
C ARG A 300 37.83 13.66 7.60
N ALA A 301 38.56 13.76 8.71
CA ALA A 301 39.70 14.67 8.85
C ALA A 301 40.79 14.43 7.80
N GLU A 302 41.02 13.17 7.44
CA GLU A 302 42.02 12.74 6.46
C GLU A 302 41.66 13.13 5.03
N GLU A 303 40.36 13.26 4.73
CA GLU A 303 39.83 13.60 3.40
C GLU A 303 39.41 15.09 3.30
N ASN A 304 39.52 15.85 4.40
CA ASN A 304 39.03 17.22 4.55
C ASN A 304 37.55 17.41 4.13
N LEU A 305 36.72 16.37 4.30
CA LEU A 305 35.31 16.41 3.92
C LEU A 305 34.44 16.86 5.11
N PRO A 306 33.59 17.91 4.96
CA PRO A 306 32.70 18.36 6.02
C PRO A 306 31.67 17.30 6.43
N ASP A 307 31.07 17.45 7.63
CA ASP A 307 29.84 16.74 7.98
C ASP A 307 28.75 17.08 6.93
N VAL A 308 28.06 16.06 6.40
CA VAL A 308 26.93 16.22 5.47
C VAL A 308 25.71 15.57 6.09
N ARG A 309 24.61 16.31 6.24
CA ARG A 309 23.34 15.78 6.75
C ARG A 309 22.25 15.95 5.72
N ILE A 310 21.69 14.82 5.25
CA ILE A 310 20.63 14.76 4.24
C ILE A 310 19.38 14.10 4.85
N ASP A 311 19.52 12.89 5.39
CA ASP A 311 18.41 12.16 6.03
C ASP A 311 18.18 12.62 7.48
N GLY A 312 19.20 13.23 8.10
CA GLY A 312 19.09 13.76 9.46
C GLY A 312 18.85 12.65 10.49
N PHE A 313 19.50 11.50 10.35
CA PHE A 313 19.39 10.39 11.30
C PHE A 313 20.31 10.63 12.49
N SER A 314 19.88 11.56 13.35
CA SER A 314 20.67 12.08 14.47
C SER A 314 19.77 12.48 15.63
N ASP A 315 20.08 12.00 16.83
CA ASP A 315 19.44 12.40 18.08
C ASP A 315 20.09 13.63 18.72
N HIS A 316 20.92 14.36 17.96
CA HIS A 316 21.47 15.64 18.41
C HIS A 316 20.34 16.69 18.56
N PRO A 317 20.25 17.44 19.67
CA PRO A 317 19.15 18.38 19.92
C PRO A 317 18.96 19.47 18.86
N LYS A 318 20.05 19.84 18.17
CA LYS A 318 20.01 20.82 17.06
C LYS A 318 19.63 20.22 15.70
N ASN A 319 19.21 18.96 15.63
CA ASN A 319 18.78 18.35 14.36
C ASN A 319 17.52 19.08 13.84
N PRO A 320 17.60 19.80 12.70
CA PRO A 320 16.49 20.62 12.22
C PRO A 320 15.36 19.79 11.57
N LEU A 321 15.54 18.47 11.46
CA LEU A 321 14.58 17.56 10.84
C LEU A 321 13.20 17.66 11.51
N LYS A 322 12.20 18.00 10.70
CA LYS A 322 10.78 18.08 11.06
C LYS A 322 9.95 17.36 10.00
N VAL A 323 9.24 16.31 10.40
CA VAL A 323 8.25 15.59 9.59
C VAL A 323 7.07 15.29 10.51
N PRO A 324 6.06 16.17 10.57
CA PRO A 324 4.99 16.08 11.55
C PRO A 324 4.22 14.75 11.57
N ASP A 325 3.90 14.25 12.76
CA ASP A 325 3.19 12.98 12.96
C ASP A 325 1.80 12.96 12.31
N PHE A 326 1.09 14.10 12.30
CA PHE A 326 -0.22 14.23 11.66
C PHE A 326 -0.19 13.93 10.15
N LEU A 327 0.98 14.04 9.50
CA LEU A 327 1.11 13.68 8.08
C LEU A 327 0.92 12.17 7.87
N PHE A 328 1.12 11.34 8.89
CA PHE A 328 0.97 9.89 8.79
C PHE A 328 -0.38 9.39 9.30
N PHE A 329 -0.90 10.00 10.37
CA PHE A 329 -2.09 9.52 11.09
C PHE A 329 -3.22 10.54 11.21
N GLY A 330 -3.09 11.72 10.61
CA GLY A 330 -4.09 12.77 10.70
C GLY A 330 -5.39 12.43 9.99
N GLU A 331 -6.50 12.93 10.56
CA GLU A 331 -7.83 12.79 9.97
C GLU A 331 -7.93 13.45 8.60
N GLU A 332 -8.91 12.97 7.82
CA GLU A 332 -9.26 13.53 6.52
C GLU A 332 -9.66 15.01 6.64
N ARG A 333 -9.16 15.84 5.72
CA ARG A 333 -9.45 17.27 5.64
C ARG A 333 -9.38 17.77 4.20
N LEU A 334 -9.99 18.93 3.97
CA LEU A 334 -9.88 19.67 2.73
C LEU A 334 -8.75 20.70 2.83
N VAL A 335 -7.94 20.80 1.78
CA VAL A 335 -6.87 21.78 1.63
C VAL A 335 -6.91 22.42 0.24
N ASP A 336 -6.39 23.63 0.13
CA ASP A 336 -6.24 24.31 -1.17
C ASP A 336 -4.88 23.93 -1.78
N LEU A 337 -4.91 23.09 -2.82
CA LEU A 337 -3.75 22.73 -3.63
C LEU A 337 -3.80 23.35 -5.02
N SER A 338 -4.70 24.32 -5.26
CA SER A 338 -4.86 24.92 -6.59
C SER A 338 -3.61 25.64 -7.07
N ALA A 339 -2.82 26.23 -6.17
CA ALA A 339 -1.53 26.82 -6.49
C ALA A 339 -0.48 25.76 -6.89
N ALA A 340 -0.45 24.62 -6.19
CA ALA A 340 0.50 23.54 -6.46
C ALA A 340 0.24 22.87 -7.81
N TYR A 341 -1.04 22.65 -8.15
CA TYR A 341 -1.44 22.06 -9.43
C TYR A 341 -1.59 23.07 -10.58
N GLY A 342 -1.65 24.38 -10.29
CA GLY A 342 -2.01 25.39 -11.28
C GLY A 342 -3.48 25.32 -11.75
N GLU A 343 -4.34 24.59 -11.05
CA GLU A 343 -5.72 24.32 -11.46
C GLU A 343 -6.74 24.58 -10.34
N LYS A 344 -7.78 25.37 -10.62
CA LYS A 344 -8.80 25.77 -9.63
C LYS A 344 -9.61 24.61 -9.03
N ARG A 345 -9.71 23.46 -9.72
CA ARG A 345 -10.44 22.29 -9.23
C ARG A 345 -9.84 21.72 -7.93
N TYR A 346 -8.58 22.01 -7.62
CA TYR A 346 -7.91 21.54 -6.40
C TYR A 346 -8.00 22.51 -5.21
N ARG A 347 -8.91 23.49 -5.24
CA ARG A 347 -9.16 24.38 -4.08
C ARG A 347 -9.71 23.65 -2.84
N GLN A 348 -10.33 22.50 -3.06
CA GLN A 348 -10.89 21.65 -2.02
C GLN A 348 -10.40 20.21 -2.22
N ALA A 349 -9.08 20.05 -2.33
CA ALA A 349 -8.48 18.74 -2.45
C ALA A 349 -8.51 18.02 -1.09
N THR A 350 -8.94 16.76 -1.10
CA THR A 350 -8.95 15.92 0.09
C THR A 350 -7.55 15.38 0.38
N VAL A 351 -7.10 15.51 1.62
CA VAL A 351 -5.87 14.92 2.17
C VAL A 351 -6.15 14.23 3.51
N ARG A 352 -5.34 13.24 3.86
CA ARG A 352 -5.42 12.46 5.11
C ARG A 352 -4.04 11.92 5.47
N GLY A 353 -3.86 11.36 6.65
CA GLY A 353 -2.62 10.69 7.03
C GLY A 353 -2.19 9.61 6.01
N LEU A 354 -0.90 9.57 5.65
CA LEU A 354 -0.39 8.67 4.60
C LEU A 354 -0.66 7.19 4.90
N ILE A 355 -0.58 6.81 6.18
CA ILE A 355 -0.86 5.44 6.61
C ILE A 355 -2.36 5.11 6.43
N HIS A 356 -3.24 6.07 6.69
CA HIS A 356 -4.67 5.94 6.40
C HIS A 356 -4.92 5.80 4.90
N THR A 357 -4.22 6.56 4.06
CA THR A 357 -4.28 6.40 2.60
C THR A 357 -3.90 4.97 2.22
N PHE A 358 -2.74 4.47 2.66
CA PHE A 358 -2.30 3.11 2.30
C PHE A 358 -3.24 2.03 2.80
N ALA A 359 -3.82 2.20 4.00
CA ALA A 359 -4.79 1.26 4.57
C ALA A 359 -6.12 1.19 3.79
N ARG A 360 -6.44 2.17 2.95
CA ARG A 360 -7.65 2.16 2.11
C ARG A 360 -7.53 1.29 0.87
N TYR A 361 -6.30 1.05 0.39
CA TYR A 361 -6.06 0.31 -0.83
C TYR A 361 -5.56 -1.10 -0.53
N ASN A 362 -5.94 -2.04 -1.40
CA ASN A 362 -5.34 -3.35 -1.35
C ASN A 362 -3.98 -3.34 -2.05
N PHE A 363 -2.94 -3.84 -1.40
CA PHE A 363 -1.61 -3.96 -1.99
C PHE A 363 -1.32 -5.45 -2.20
N THR A 364 -1.08 -5.83 -3.45
CA THR A 364 -0.75 -7.20 -3.81
C THR A 364 0.75 -7.36 -4.04
N ILE A 365 1.27 -8.54 -3.75
CA ILE A 365 2.63 -8.96 -4.10
C ILE A 365 2.66 -9.74 -5.42
N THR A 366 1.48 -9.98 -6.01
CA THR A 366 1.32 -10.69 -7.27
C THR A 366 1.38 -9.66 -8.40
N GLU A 367 2.32 -9.84 -9.33
CA GLU A 367 2.38 -9.00 -10.52
C GLU A 367 1.18 -9.28 -11.44
N ALA A 368 0.62 -8.21 -11.98
CA ALA A 368 -0.43 -8.32 -12.98
C ALA A 368 0.14 -8.98 -14.25
N THR A 369 -0.54 -10.00 -14.74
CA THR A 369 -0.21 -10.58 -16.04
C THR A 369 -1.21 -10.08 -17.07
N PRO A 370 -0.91 -10.13 -18.38
CA PRO A 370 -1.88 -9.69 -19.37
C PRO A 370 -3.08 -10.65 -19.53
N LEU A 371 -3.19 -11.72 -18.73
CA LEU A 371 -4.38 -12.57 -18.63
C LEU A 371 -5.09 -12.41 -17.29
N ASP A 372 -4.34 -12.27 -16.20
CA ASP A 372 -4.86 -12.24 -14.84
C ASP A 372 -4.48 -10.92 -14.17
N GLN A 373 -5.50 -10.15 -13.79
CA GLN A 373 -5.35 -8.88 -13.10
C GLN A 373 -6.04 -8.96 -11.74
N GLU A 374 -5.36 -8.44 -10.72
CA GLU A 374 -5.95 -8.25 -9.39
C GLU A 374 -6.31 -6.77 -9.24
N VAL A 375 -7.49 -6.48 -8.70
CA VAL A 375 -7.92 -5.10 -8.41
C VAL A 375 -7.26 -4.64 -7.12
N ALA A 376 -5.94 -4.43 -7.21
CA ALA A 376 -5.04 -4.08 -6.13
C ALA A 376 -3.85 -3.27 -6.69
N LEU A 377 -3.07 -2.65 -5.82
CA LEU A 377 -1.83 -1.97 -6.15
C LEU A 377 -0.69 -2.99 -6.13
N ASP A 378 0.02 -3.16 -7.25
CA ASP A 378 1.12 -4.12 -7.41
C ASP A 378 2.50 -3.49 -7.18
N PRO A 379 3.60 -4.26 -7.11
CA PRO A 379 4.93 -3.70 -6.86
C PRO A 379 5.49 -2.80 -7.98
N GLU A 380 5.06 -2.98 -9.24
CA GLU A 380 5.47 -2.09 -10.35
C GLU A 380 5.02 -0.65 -10.10
N LEU A 381 3.93 -0.48 -9.36
CA LEU A 381 3.43 0.80 -8.90
C LEU A 381 4.51 1.65 -8.23
N SER A 382 5.48 1.06 -7.53
CA SER A 382 6.54 1.83 -6.85
C SER A 382 7.38 2.68 -7.82
N GLY A 383 7.68 2.15 -9.01
CA GLY A 383 8.38 2.87 -10.08
C GLY A 383 7.49 3.97 -10.69
N LYS A 384 6.24 3.62 -10.99
CA LYS A 384 5.25 4.57 -11.53
C LYS A 384 4.89 5.70 -10.55
N VAL A 385 4.86 5.44 -9.24
CA VAL A 385 4.70 6.47 -8.21
C VAL A 385 5.86 7.46 -8.29
N PHE A 386 7.08 6.94 -8.37
CA PHE A 386 8.27 7.78 -8.45
C PHE A 386 8.23 8.65 -9.71
N GLU A 387 7.95 8.06 -10.87
CA GLU A 387 7.79 8.78 -12.15
C GLU A 387 6.66 9.82 -12.09
N ASN A 388 5.48 9.46 -11.56
CA ASN A 388 4.35 10.37 -11.49
C ASN A 388 4.60 11.53 -10.53
N LEU A 389 5.23 11.28 -9.37
CA LEU A 389 5.59 12.35 -8.44
C LEU A 389 6.69 13.24 -9.02
N LEU A 390 7.63 12.67 -9.79
CA LEU A 390 8.61 13.45 -10.54
C LEU A 390 7.96 14.29 -11.64
N ALA A 391 7.05 13.71 -12.43
CA ALA A 391 6.33 14.42 -13.48
C ALA A 391 5.43 15.53 -12.94
N ALA A 392 4.77 15.30 -11.80
CA ALA A 392 3.97 16.31 -11.10
C ALA A 392 4.83 17.47 -10.55
N TYR A 393 6.11 17.20 -10.28
CA TYR A 393 7.07 18.16 -9.74
C TYR A 393 7.86 18.91 -10.82
N ASN A 394 8.27 18.21 -11.88
CA ASN A 394 9.02 18.75 -13.01
C ASN A 394 8.46 18.18 -14.33
N PRO A 395 7.58 18.92 -15.03
CA PRO A 395 6.98 18.44 -16.28
C PRO A 395 8.00 18.17 -17.40
N GLU A 396 9.22 18.74 -17.36
CA GLU A 396 10.27 18.43 -18.35
C GLU A 396 10.86 17.01 -18.19
N THR A 397 10.82 16.45 -16.98
CA THR A 397 11.25 15.06 -16.71
C THR A 397 10.26 14.01 -17.22
N ALA A 398 9.03 14.38 -17.53
CA ALA A 398 8.04 13.49 -18.15
C ALA A 398 8.38 13.16 -19.61
N THR A 399 9.18 14.00 -20.29
CA THR A 399 9.53 13.85 -21.71
C THR A 399 10.75 12.97 -21.97
N THR A 400 11.41 12.46 -20.93
CA THR A 400 12.67 11.69 -21.04
C THR A 400 12.57 10.23 -20.60
N ALA A 401 11.37 9.73 -20.31
CA ALA A 401 11.12 8.33 -19.94
C ALA A 401 10.35 7.58 -21.04
#